data_AF-A0A0K9NE76-F1
#
_entry.id   AF-A0A0K9NE76-F1
#
_cell.length_a   1.000
_cell.length_b   1.000
_cell.length_c   1.000
_cell.angle_alpha   90.00
_cell.angle_beta   90.00
_cell.angle_gamma   90.00
#
_symmetry.space_group_name_H-M   'P 1'
#
loop_
_entity.id
_entity.type
_entity.pdbx_description
1 polymer ?
#
loop_
_entity_poly.entity_id
_entity_poly.type
_entity_poly.pdbx_seq_one_letter_code
_entity_poly.pdbx_strand_id
1 'polypeptide(L)'
;MDLKDSKTYENLKTALSGESLARNKYTYFAQAARRDGHEHIAEELEAMAVNEMTHARFWFELIYGKPVDVLTNLQIAMKGEYDEWNSMYPEFAKKAREEGFEDIAVMFEHVASIEKSHEERFMKLFIEAKKSESSADQEPAAPAEEVPSAPEYGYRCVFCGAVFPNRPDVCSVCKAIGSFDHVEVH
;
A
#
# COMPACT_ATOMS: atom_id res chain seq x y z
N MET A 1 11.53 31.31 -12.61
CA MET A 1 10.78 30.81 -11.44
C MET A 1 10.76 29.31 -11.56
N ASP A 2 11.24 28.59 -10.56
CA ASP A 2 11.12 27.12 -10.53
C ASP A 2 9.65 26.75 -10.24
N LEU A 3 9.17 25.66 -10.82
CA LEU A 3 7.84 25.12 -10.51
C LEU A 3 7.74 24.87 -9.00
N LYS A 4 8.77 24.29 -8.38
CA LYS A 4 8.77 23.90 -6.95
C LYS A 4 8.54 25.07 -5.99
N ASP A 5 8.91 26.28 -6.38
CA ASP A 5 8.76 27.49 -5.56
C ASP A 5 7.46 28.26 -5.87
N SER A 6 6.58 27.71 -6.70
CA SER A 6 5.38 28.39 -7.18
C SER A 6 4.11 27.95 -6.47
N LYS A 7 3.10 28.83 -6.47
CA LYS A 7 1.74 28.47 -6.03
C LYS A 7 1.15 27.34 -6.89
N THR A 8 1.58 27.21 -8.15
CA THR A 8 1.17 26.12 -9.04
C THR A 8 1.60 24.76 -8.48
N TYR A 9 2.80 24.64 -7.90
CA TYR A 9 3.24 23.36 -7.31
C TYR A 9 2.44 22.98 -6.07
N GLU A 10 2.07 23.95 -5.23
CA GLU A 10 1.14 23.71 -4.12
C GLU A 10 -0.25 23.29 -4.61
N ASN A 11 -0.73 23.90 -5.70
CA ASN A 11 -2.00 23.51 -6.31
C ASN A 11 -1.93 22.08 -6.89
N LEU A 12 -0.81 21.69 -7.50
CA LEU A 12 -0.60 20.34 -8.01
C LEU A 12 -0.62 19.29 -6.88
N LYS A 13 0.07 19.54 -5.76
CA LYS A 13 0.00 18.66 -4.58
C LYS A 13 -1.42 18.55 -4.03
N THR A 14 -2.13 19.68 -3.96
CA THR A 14 -3.53 19.71 -3.52
C THR A 14 -4.44 18.90 -4.45
N ALA A 15 -4.28 19.06 -5.77
CA ALA A 15 -5.02 18.30 -6.77
C ALA A 15 -4.71 16.80 -6.65
N LEU A 16 -3.43 16.42 -6.58
CA LEU A 16 -3.01 15.03 -6.39
C LEU A 16 -3.65 14.39 -5.14
N SER A 17 -3.60 15.06 -3.99
CA SER A 17 -4.25 14.58 -2.77
C SER A 17 -5.77 14.47 -2.92
N GLY A 18 -6.39 15.43 -3.61
CA GLY A 18 -7.83 15.44 -3.90
C GLY A 18 -8.27 14.25 -4.75
N GLU A 19 -7.56 13.97 -5.85
CA GLU A 19 -7.85 12.85 -6.76
C GLU A 19 -7.63 11.49 -6.07
N SER A 20 -6.56 11.36 -5.28
CA SER A 20 -6.30 10.15 -4.49
C SER A 20 -7.42 9.87 -3.47
N LEU A 21 -7.95 10.93 -2.84
CA LEU A 21 -9.10 10.81 -1.94
C LEU A 21 -10.40 10.49 -2.68
N ALA A 22 -10.62 11.11 -3.85
CA ALA A 22 -11.81 10.88 -4.67
C ALA A 22 -11.89 9.42 -5.15
N ARG A 23 -10.77 8.87 -5.67
CA ARG A 23 -10.65 7.45 -6.03
C ARG A 23 -11.10 6.54 -4.88
N ASN A 24 -10.54 6.73 -3.68
CA ASN A 24 -10.86 5.91 -2.52
C ASN A 24 -12.33 6.04 -2.11
N LYS A 25 -12.87 7.27 -2.07
CA LYS A 25 -14.29 7.52 -1.78
C LYS A 25 -15.20 6.77 -2.74
N TYR A 26 -14.95 6.88 -4.05
CA TYR A 26 -15.80 6.23 -5.05
C TYR A 26 -15.74 4.71 -4.94
N THR A 27 -14.57 4.13 -4.67
CA THR A 27 -14.46 2.69 -4.38
C THR A 27 -15.25 2.28 -3.13
N TYR A 28 -15.22 3.05 -2.05
CA TYR A 28 -16.02 2.76 -0.85
C TYR A 28 -17.53 2.93 -1.10
N PHE A 29 -17.90 3.94 -1.88
CA PHE A 29 -19.30 4.19 -2.24
C PHE A 29 -19.84 3.10 -3.16
N ALA A 30 -19.01 2.56 -4.07
CA ALA A 30 -19.38 1.41 -4.90
C ALA A 30 -19.67 0.17 -4.04
N GLN A 31 -18.84 -0.10 -3.04
CA GLN A 31 -19.10 -1.19 -2.07
C GLN A 31 -20.44 -0.98 -1.34
N ALA A 32 -20.75 0.25 -0.92
CA ALA A 32 -22.03 0.56 -0.30
C ALA A 32 -23.21 0.36 -1.26
N ALA A 33 -23.12 0.89 -2.49
CA ALA A 33 -24.13 0.73 -3.53
C ALA A 33 -24.41 -0.75 -3.83
N ARG A 34 -23.36 -1.58 -3.89
CA ARG A 34 -23.47 -3.03 -4.11
C ARG A 34 -24.19 -3.74 -2.96
N ARG A 35 -23.90 -3.39 -1.70
CA ARG A 35 -24.64 -3.91 -0.53
C ARG A 35 -26.12 -3.54 -0.56
N ASP A 36 -26.44 -2.37 -1.11
CA ASP A 36 -27.82 -1.87 -1.22
C ASP A 36 -28.55 -2.38 -2.48
N GLY A 37 -27.91 -3.23 -3.29
CA GLY A 37 -28.49 -3.82 -4.50
C GLY A 37 -28.46 -2.90 -5.73
N HIS A 38 -27.69 -1.81 -5.68
CA HIS A 38 -27.53 -0.84 -6.77
C HIS A 38 -26.29 -1.15 -7.63
N GLU A 39 -26.30 -2.29 -8.31
CA GLU A 39 -25.16 -2.81 -9.09
C GLU A 39 -24.65 -1.81 -10.14
N HIS A 40 -25.54 -1.26 -10.97
CA HIS A 40 -25.17 -0.27 -11.98
C HIS A 40 -24.52 0.99 -11.38
N ILE A 41 -24.98 1.46 -10.21
CA ILE A 41 -24.37 2.63 -9.55
C ILE A 41 -22.96 2.28 -9.04
N ALA A 42 -22.77 1.06 -8.53
CA ALA A 42 -21.46 0.59 -8.12
C ALA A 42 -20.46 0.55 -9.29
N GLU A 43 -20.89 0.04 -10.44
CA GLU A 43 -20.08 -0.02 -11.66
C GLU A 43 -19.67 1.39 -12.14
N GLU A 44 -20.59 2.35 -12.16
CA GLU A 44 -20.29 3.74 -12.54
C GLU A 44 -19.31 4.40 -11.56
N LEU A 45 -19.46 4.15 -10.26
CA LEU A 45 -18.52 4.65 -9.24
C LEU A 45 -17.12 4.04 -9.39
N GLU A 46 -17.03 2.75 -9.69
CA GLU A 46 -15.75 2.07 -9.96
C GLU A 46 -15.10 2.62 -11.24
N ALA A 47 -15.87 2.86 -12.30
CA ALA A 47 -15.38 3.49 -13.53
C ALA A 47 -14.83 4.90 -13.28
N MET A 48 -15.56 5.73 -12.51
CA MET A 48 -15.08 7.05 -12.11
C MET A 48 -13.83 6.98 -11.23
N ALA A 49 -13.72 6.00 -10.32
CA ALA A 49 -12.50 5.81 -9.52
C ALA A 49 -11.26 5.53 -10.39
N VAL A 50 -11.42 4.83 -11.52
CA VAL A 50 -10.36 4.63 -12.51
C VAL A 50 -10.01 5.94 -13.24
N ASN A 51 -10.98 6.83 -13.47
CA ASN A 51 -10.71 8.16 -14.01
C ASN A 51 -9.89 9.01 -13.02
N GLU A 52 -10.26 9.05 -11.73
CA GLU A 52 -9.52 9.83 -10.73
C GLU A 52 -8.11 9.28 -10.50
N MET A 53 -7.90 7.96 -10.61
CA MET A 53 -6.55 7.37 -10.65
C MET A 53 -5.72 7.94 -11.80
N THR A 54 -6.35 8.15 -12.97
CA THR A 54 -5.68 8.68 -14.15
C THR A 54 -5.37 10.17 -14.00
N HIS A 55 -6.27 10.95 -13.40
CA HIS A 55 -6.04 12.35 -13.06
C HIS A 55 -4.89 12.49 -12.06
N ALA A 56 -4.89 11.71 -10.98
CA ALA A 56 -3.81 11.65 -10.00
C ALA A 56 -2.46 11.35 -10.66
N ARG A 57 -2.40 10.42 -11.63
CA ARG A 57 -1.17 10.11 -12.36
C ARG A 57 -0.58 11.34 -13.05
N PHE A 58 -1.39 12.17 -13.71
CA PHE A 58 -0.89 13.37 -14.40
C PHE A 58 -0.16 14.31 -13.44
N TRP A 59 -0.77 14.56 -12.27
CA TRP A 59 -0.21 15.44 -11.25
C TRP A 59 1.01 14.81 -10.57
N PHE A 60 0.96 13.52 -10.29
CA PHE A 60 2.08 12.76 -9.76
C PHE A 60 3.31 12.87 -10.66
N GLU A 61 3.15 12.64 -11.97
CA GLU A 61 4.28 12.66 -12.92
C GLU A 61 4.90 14.07 -13.05
N LEU A 62 4.12 15.14 -12.89
CA LEU A 62 4.64 16.51 -12.86
C LEU A 62 5.42 16.84 -11.57
N ILE A 63 5.05 16.21 -10.44
CA ILE A 63 5.65 16.48 -9.13
C ILE A 63 6.89 15.60 -8.88
N TYR A 64 6.76 14.30 -9.16
CA TYR A 64 7.73 13.26 -8.79
C TYR A 64 8.44 12.64 -9.98
N GLY A 65 8.00 12.93 -11.21
CA GLY A 65 8.48 12.26 -12.41
C GLY A 65 7.71 10.99 -12.72
N LYS A 66 7.97 10.42 -13.89
CA LYS A 66 7.38 9.16 -14.31
C LYS A 66 7.98 7.99 -13.53
N PRO A 67 7.20 6.95 -13.21
CA PRO A 67 7.76 5.66 -12.80
C PRO A 67 8.81 5.20 -13.81
N VAL A 68 9.93 4.67 -13.31
CA VAL A 68 11.07 4.23 -14.12
C VAL A 68 11.16 2.71 -14.11
N ASP A 69 12.34 2.12 -13.94
CA ASP A 69 12.54 0.68 -13.82
C ASP A 69 12.02 0.13 -12.48
N VAL A 70 11.81 -1.19 -12.45
CA VAL A 70 11.25 -1.91 -11.30
C VAL A 70 12.09 -1.74 -10.05
N LEU A 71 13.43 -1.82 -10.16
CA LEU A 71 14.32 -1.75 -9.01
C LEU A 71 14.28 -0.36 -8.37
N THR A 72 14.34 0.70 -9.17
CA THR A 72 14.25 2.07 -8.67
C THR A 72 12.87 2.36 -8.07
N ASN A 73 11.78 1.91 -8.70
CA ASN A 73 10.44 2.09 -8.15
C ASN A 73 10.26 1.36 -6.81
N LEU A 74 10.82 0.15 -6.65
CA LEU A 74 10.81 -0.59 -5.37
C LEU A 74 11.64 0.12 -4.29
N GLN A 75 12.77 0.74 -4.64
CA GLN A 75 13.55 1.56 -3.70
C GLN A 75 12.78 2.78 -3.21
N ILE A 76 12.06 3.46 -4.10
CA ILE A 76 11.19 4.58 -3.73
C ILE A 76 10.08 4.11 -2.80
N ALA A 77 9.44 2.97 -3.10
CA ALA A 77 8.40 2.38 -2.25
C ALA A 77 8.94 2.01 -0.86
N MET A 78 10.05 1.28 -0.76
CA MET A 78 10.69 0.93 0.51
C MET A 78 11.02 2.16 1.35
N LYS A 79 11.55 3.22 0.72
CA LYS A 79 11.85 4.47 1.42
C LYS A 79 10.58 5.11 1.99
N GLY A 80 9.48 5.11 1.22
CA GLY A 80 8.19 5.62 1.67
C GLY A 80 7.71 4.87 2.91
N GLU A 81 7.62 3.53 2.82
CA GLU A 81 7.21 2.68 3.94
C GLU A 81 8.09 2.90 5.18
N TYR A 82 9.42 2.96 5.00
CA TYR A 82 10.36 3.26 6.09
C TYR A 82 10.08 4.60 6.77
N ASP A 83 9.91 5.67 5.99
CA ASP A 83 9.61 6.99 6.55
C ASP A 83 8.28 6.96 7.35
N GLU A 84 7.30 6.18 6.88
CA GLU A 84 6.00 6.01 7.53
C GLU A 84 6.10 5.26 8.87
N TRP A 85 6.62 4.04 8.88
CA TRP A 85 6.64 3.23 10.10
C TRP A 85 7.71 3.66 11.11
N ASN A 86 8.86 4.20 10.65
CA ASN A 86 9.97 4.54 11.53
C ASN A 86 9.81 5.94 12.17
N SER A 87 9.09 6.86 11.51
CA SER A 87 8.96 8.24 11.99
C SER A 87 7.52 8.73 12.04
N MET A 88 6.81 8.75 10.90
CA MET A 88 5.52 9.45 10.78
C MET A 88 4.44 8.88 11.70
N TYR A 89 4.15 7.58 11.60
CA TYR A 89 3.11 6.95 12.42
C TYR A 89 3.44 6.92 13.91
N PRO A 90 4.68 6.63 14.35
CA PRO A 90 5.07 6.80 15.76
C PRO A 90 4.83 8.21 16.31
N GLU A 91 5.16 9.25 15.53
CA GLU A 91 4.91 10.64 15.93
C GLU A 91 3.40 10.94 16.03
N PHE A 92 2.61 10.44 15.07
CA PHE A 92 1.15 10.59 15.08
C PHE A 92 0.50 9.86 16.25
N ALA A 93 0.94 8.64 16.54
CA ALA A 93 0.46 7.87 17.69
C ALA A 93 0.73 8.59 19.01
N LYS A 94 1.97 9.08 19.19
CA LYS A 94 2.35 9.88 20.35
C LYS A 94 1.45 11.11 20.49
N LYS A 95 1.24 11.85 19.40
CA LYS A 95 0.42 13.06 19.40
C LYS A 95 -1.04 12.78 19.72
N ALA A 96 -1.62 11.74 19.12
CA ALA A 96 -2.98 11.29 19.41
C ALA A 96 -3.15 10.93 20.88
N ARG A 97 -2.17 10.24 21.47
CA ARG A 97 -2.16 9.88 22.91
C ARG A 97 -2.06 11.11 23.81
N GLU A 98 -1.23 12.09 23.46
CA GLU A 98 -1.14 13.38 24.17
C GLU A 98 -2.46 14.16 24.17
N GLU A 99 -3.25 14.03 23.10
CA GLU A 99 -4.54 14.69 22.94
C GLU A 99 -5.73 13.88 23.48
N GLY A 100 -5.48 12.68 24.03
CA GLY A 100 -6.50 11.83 24.64
C GLY A 100 -7.24 10.90 23.66
N PHE A 101 -6.75 10.73 22.44
CA PHE A 101 -7.31 9.83 21.42
C PHE A 101 -6.59 8.48 21.41
N GLU A 102 -6.69 7.71 22.50
CA GLU A 102 -5.97 6.44 22.65
C GLU A 102 -6.30 5.42 21.54
N ASP A 103 -7.58 5.28 21.16
CA ASP A 103 -7.96 4.35 20.10
C ASP A 103 -7.31 4.69 18.75
N ILE A 104 -7.16 5.98 18.44
CA ILE A 104 -6.49 6.45 17.22
C ILE A 104 -4.97 6.24 17.33
N ALA A 105 -4.39 6.44 18.50
CA ALA A 105 -2.97 6.17 18.72
C ALA A 105 -2.63 4.69 18.47
N VAL A 106 -3.43 3.78 19.03
CA VAL A 106 -3.31 2.33 18.80
C VAL A 106 -3.50 1.98 17.33
N MET A 107 -4.42 2.65 16.63
CA MET A 107 -4.57 2.48 15.18
C MET A 107 -3.31 2.89 14.42
N PHE A 108 -2.70 4.04 14.72
CA PHE A 108 -1.44 4.44 14.09
C PHE A 108 -0.31 3.46 14.37
N GLU A 109 -0.20 2.93 15.60
CA GLU A 109 0.80 1.91 15.95
C GLU A 109 0.60 0.62 15.15
N HIS A 110 -0.66 0.18 14.98
CA HIS A 110 -0.97 -0.99 14.14
C HIS A 110 -0.63 -0.76 12.67
N VAL A 111 -0.96 0.42 12.12
CA VAL A 111 -0.61 0.77 10.74
C VAL A 111 0.91 0.82 10.56
N ALA A 112 1.65 1.41 11.50
CA ALA A 112 3.12 1.39 11.48
C ALA A 112 3.69 -0.05 11.42
N SER A 113 3.13 -0.97 12.20
CA SER A 113 3.55 -2.38 12.14
C SER A 113 3.28 -3.03 10.79
N ILE A 114 2.23 -2.61 10.08
CA ILE A 114 1.88 -3.11 8.74
C ILE A 114 2.82 -2.52 7.70
N GLU A 115 3.08 -1.22 7.72
CA GLU A 115 3.99 -0.58 6.77
C GLU A 115 5.42 -1.13 6.87
N LYS A 116 5.85 -1.52 8.08
CA LYS A 116 7.11 -2.27 8.24
C LYS A 116 7.10 -3.59 7.46
N SER A 117 5.98 -4.32 7.48
CA SER A 117 5.83 -5.55 6.69
C SER A 117 5.79 -5.26 5.17
N HIS A 118 5.30 -4.09 4.75
CA HIS A 118 5.35 -3.66 3.36
C HIS A 118 6.79 -3.41 2.90
N GLU A 119 7.60 -2.71 3.69
CA GLU A 119 9.03 -2.52 3.41
C GLU A 119 9.76 -3.87 3.24
N GLU A 120 9.56 -4.80 4.18
CA GLU A 120 10.16 -6.14 4.14
C GLU A 120 9.75 -6.92 2.88
N ARG A 121 8.49 -6.78 2.45
CA ARG A 121 8.00 -7.41 1.20
C ARG A 121 8.59 -6.76 -0.04
N PHE A 122 8.69 -5.43 -0.09
CA PHE A 122 9.35 -4.75 -1.21
C PHE A 122 10.84 -5.09 -1.29
N MET A 123 11.51 -5.29 -0.15
CA MET A 123 12.90 -5.75 -0.11
C MET A 123 13.05 -7.15 -0.72
N LYS A 124 12.14 -8.08 -0.44
CA LYS A 124 12.14 -9.42 -1.06
C LYS A 124 11.94 -9.33 -2.58
N LEU A 125 10.94 -8.56 -3.03
CA LEU A 125 10.69 -8.32 -4.45
C LEU A 125 11.90 -7.68 -5.15
N PHE A 126 12.61 -6.77 -4.48
CA PHE A 126 13.82 -6.15 -5.01
C PHE A 126 14.94 -7.18 -5.20
N ILE A 127 15.16 -8.07 -4.23
CA ILE A 127 16.15 -9.15 -4.33
C ILE A 127 15.79 -10.12 -5.47
N GLU A 128 14.53 -10.48 -5.60
CA GLU A 128 14.03 -11.34 -6.68
C GLU A 128 14.25 -10.71 -8.07
N ALA A 129 13.83 -9.45 -8.24
CA ALA A 129 14.02 -8.71 -9.49
C ALA A 129 15.51 -8.60 -9.86
N LYS A 130 16.38 -8.30 -8.89
CA LYS A 130 17.83 -8.20 -9.12
C LYS A 130 18.45 -9.54 -9.52
N LYS A 131 18.01 -10.65 -8.92
CA LYS A 131 18.44 -12.00 -9.33
C LYS A 131 18.01 -12.29 -10.77
N SER A 132 16.78 -11.95 -11.14
CA SER A 132 16.24 -12.18 -12.48
C SER A 132 17.02 -11.44 -13.57
N GLU A 133 17.45 -10.20 -13.31
CA GLU A 133 18.33 -9.44 -14.21
C GLU A 133 19.70 -10.10 -14.37
N SER A 134 20.26 -10.67 -13.30
CA SER A 134 21.57 -11.35 -13.33
C SER A 134 21.54 -12.73 -14.00
N SER A 135 20.37 -13.38 -14.04
CA SER A 135 20.17 -14.69 -14.68
C SER A 135 19.78 -14.61 -16.16
N ALA A 136 19.49 -13.42 -16.68
CA ALA A 136 19.10 -13.22 -18.09
C ALA A 136 20.21 -13.58 -19.10
N ASP A 137 21.46 -13.75 -18.63
CA ASP A 137 22.63 -14.12 -19.43
C ASP A 137 23.19 -15.53 -19.13
N GLN A 138 22.50 -16.37 -18.34
CA GLN A 138 22.99 -17.71 -17.99
C GLN A 138 21.96 -18.81 -18.28
N GLU A 139 22.41 -19.93 -18.87
CA GLU A 139 21.64 -21.19 -18.86
C GLU A 139 21.25 -21.52 -17.41
N PRO A 140 20.03 -22.05 -17.16
CA PRO A 140 19.56 -22.29 -15.81
C PRO A 140 20.51 -23.24 -15.08
N ALA A 141 21.21 -22.70 -14.07
CA ALA A 141 21.96 -23.51 -13.13
C ALA A 141 20.97 -24.37 -12.33
N ALA A 142 21.30 -25.65 -12.16
CA ALA A 142 20.54 -26.54 -11.28
C ALA A 142 20.40 -25.88 -9.89
N PRO A 143 19.19 -25.85 -9.30
CA PRO A 143 18.98 -25.19 -8.02
C PRO A 143 19.89 -25.84 -6.96
N ALA A 144 20.61 -25.01 -6.22
CA ALA A 144 21.28 -25.43 -5.00
C ALA A 144 20.19 -25.85 -3.99
N GLU A 145 20.33 -27.04 -3.41
CA GLU A 145 19.47 -27.50 -2.32
C GLU A 145 19.76 -26.70 -1.05
N GLU A 146 19.08 -25.57 -0.89
CA GLU A 146 18.81 -25.03 0.44
C GLU A 146 17.72 -25.91 1.08
N VAL A 147 18.04 -26.54 2.21
CA VAL A 147 17.04 -27.24 3.04
C VAL A 147 16.17 -26.15 3.66
N PRO A 148 14.92 -25.93 3.22
CA PRO A 148 14.10 -24.86 3.78
C PRO A 148 13.66 -25.29 5.17
N SER A 149 13.74 -24.38 6.14
CA SER A 149 12.86 -24.46 7.30
C SER A 149 11.42 -24.56 6.80
N ALA A 150 10.59 -25.38 7.45
CA ALA A 150 9.19 -25.49 7.06
C ALA A 150 8.56 -24.08 7.06
N PRO A 151 7.95 -23.65 5.93
CA PRO A 151 7.30 -22.35 5.86
C PRO A 151 6.18 -22.28 6.91
N GLU A 152 6.21 -21.25 7.75
CA GLU A 152 5.04 -20.92 8.57
C GLU A 152 4.00 -20.26 7.67
N TYR A 153 2.73 -20.61 7.85
CA TYR A 153 1.64 -20.09 7.02
C TYR A 153 0.64 -19.32 7.88
N GLY A 154 0.06 -18.27 7.28
CA GLY A 154 -0.91 -17.39 7.91
C GLY A 154 -1.92 -16.84 6.91
N TYR A 155 -2.78 -15.95 7.39
CA TYR A 155 -3.86 -15.33 6.63
C TYR A 155 -3.68 -13.82 6.58
N ARG A 156 -3.50 -13.27 5.38
CA ARG A 156 -3.36 -11.83 5.16
C ARG A 156 -4.70 -11.22 4.76
N CYS A 157 -5.13 -10.16 5.45
CA CYS A 157 -6.26 -9.36 5.02
C CYS A 157 -5.94 -8.69 3.68
N VAL A 158 -6.76 -8.95 2.64
CA VAL A 158 -6.52 -8.39 1.30
C VAL A 158 -6.71 -6.88 1.23
N PHE A 159 -7.39 -6.29 2.22
CA PHE A 159 -7.72 -4.88 2.25
C PHE A 159 -6.69 -4.01 2.96
N CYS A 160 -6.05 -4.53 4.02
CA CYS A 160 -5.12 -3.73 4.83
C CYS A 160 -3.77 -4.41 5.08
N GLY A 161 -3.53 -5.61 4.55
CA GLY A 161 -2.24 -6.27 4.71
C GLY A 161 -1.98 -6.94 6.07
N ALA A 162 -2.82 -6.70 7.09
CA ALA A 162 -2.67 -7.35 8.40
C ALA A 162 -2.64 -8.88 8.29
N VAL A 163 -1.68 -9.53 8.97
CA VAL A 163 -1.48 -10.99 8.93
C VAL A 163 -1.86 -11.63 10.26
N PHE A 164 -2.54 -12.77 10.19
CA PHE A 164 -3.05 -13.52 11.34
C PHE A 164 -2.62 -14.99 11.27
N PRO A 165 -2.31 -15.64 12.41
CA PRO A 165 -1.96 -17.06 12.43
C PRO A 165 -3.15 -17.96 12.07
N ASN A 166 -4.37 -17.55 12.43
CA ASN A 166 -5.61 -18.24 12.07
C ASN A 166 -6.50 -17.30 11.26
N ARG A 167 -7.28 -17.84 10.31
CA ARG A 167 -8.23 -17.04 9.50
C ARG A 167 -9.31 -16.45 10.40
N PRO A 168 -9.41 -15.11 10.51
CA PRO A 168 -10.52 -14.50 11.22
C PRO A 168 -11.72 -14.29 10.28
N ASP A 169 -12.92 -14.16 10.84
CA ASP A 169 -14.12 -13.76 10.07
C ASP A 169 -14.09 -12.26 9.74
N VAL A 170 -13.55 -11.46 10.66
CA VAL A 170 -13.44 -10.00 10.56
C VAL A 170 -12.01 -9.58 10.89
N CYS A 171 -11.40 -8.75 10.04
CA CYS A 171 -10.07 -8.21 10.30
C CYS A 171 -10.13 -7.30 11.54
N SER A 172 -9.33 -7.60 12.57
CA SER A 172 -9.32 -6.78 13.78
C SER A 172 -8.78 -5.36 13.55
N VAL A 173 -8.02 -5.15 12.48
CA VAL A 173 -7.43 -3.86 12.08
C VAL A 173 -8.43 -3.02 11.28
N CYS A 174 -8.76 -3.41 10.04
CA CYS A 174 -9.61 -2.60 9.16
C CYS A 174 -11.11 -2.93 9.21
N LYS A 175 -11.52 -3.91 10.03
CA LYS A 175 -12.91 -4.38 10.19
C LYS A 175 -13.54 -4.99 8.92
N ALA A 176 -12.75 -5.25 7.88
CA ALA A 176 -13.23 -5.94 6.69
C ALA A 176 -13.61 -7.39 6.98
N ILE A 177 -14.64 -7.89 6.30
CA ILE A 177 -15.22 -9.23 6.51
C ILE A 177 -14.77 -10.17 5.40
N GLY A 178 -14.31 -11.38 5.76
CA GLY A 178 -14.28 -12.56 4.89
C GLY A 178 -13.18 -12.67 3.82
N SER A 179 -12.45 -11.59 3.50
CA SER A 179 -11.42 -11.61 2.44
C SER A 179 -9.99 -11.69 2.99
N PHE A 180 -9.48 -12.92 3.07
CA PHE A 180 -8.12 -13.24 3.50
C PHE A 180 -7.46 -14.23 2.55
N ASP A 181 -6.23 -13.94 2.16
CA ASP A 181 -5.41 -14.84 1.34
C ASP A 181 -4.46 -15.65 2.24
N HIS A 182 -4.21 -16.90 1.88
CA HIS A 182 -3.21 -17.74 2.53
C HIS A 182 -1.82 -17.31 2.07
N VAL A 183 -0.96 -16.94 3.01
CA VAL A 183 0.40 -16.44 2.75
C VAL A 183 1.42 -17.17 3.59
N GLU A 184 2.63 -17.31 3.08
CA GLU A 184 3.80 -17.67 3.88
C GLU A 184 4.17 -16.48 4.78
N VAL A 185 4.29 -16.73 6.08
CA VAL A 185 4.73 -15.79 7.11
C VAL A 185 6.16 -16.14 7.50
N HIS A 186 7.01 -15.12 7.58
CA HIS A 186 8.40 -15.24 8.01
C HIS A 186 8.61 -14.47 9.31
#